data_AF-A0A7Y6IGM0-F1
#
_entry.id   AF-A0A7Y6IGM0-F1
#
_cell.length_a   1.000
_cell.length_b   1.000
_cell.length_c   1.000
_cell.angle_alpha   90.00
_cell.angle_beta   90.00
_cell.angle_gamma   90.00
#
_symmetry.space_group_name_H-M   'P 1'
#
loop_
_entity.id
_entity.type
_entity.pdbx_description
1 polymer ?
#
loop_
_entity_poly.entity_id
_entity_poly.type
_entity_poly.pdbx_seq_one_letter_code
_entity_poly.pdbx_strand_id
1 'polypeptide(L)' 'MTFDSAAELAEALRRAEAAHGRHEQELGHPDADWPGWYAQYMVDEQTGDAGQAASG' A
#
# COMPACT_ATOMS: atom_id res chain seq x y z
N MET A 1 11.66 -8.69 2.18
CA MET A 1 12.25 -9.15 0.89
C MET A 1 11.97 -8.07 -0.14
N THR A 2 12.94 -7.70 -0.97
CA THR A 2 12.67 -6.84 -2.13
C THR A 2 11.80 -7.62 -3.12
N PHE A 3 10.95 -6.96 -3.92
CA PHE A 3 10.15 -7.65 -4.95
C PHE A 3 11.07 -8.40 -5.91
N ASP A 4 10.88 -9.71 -6.06
CA ASP A 4 11.75 -10.57 -6.87
C ASP A 4 11.40 -10.51 -8.37
N SER A 5 10.30 -9.83 -8.72
CA SER A 5 9.86 -9.64 -10.11
C SER A 5 8.97 -8.40 -10.30
N ALA A 6 8.93 -7.89 -11.54
CA ALA A 6 8.01 -6.81 -11.91
C ALA A 6 6.53 -7.21 -11.72
N ALA A 7 6.19 -8.50 -11.85
CA ALA A 7 4.86 -9.01 -11.58
C ALA A 7 4.48 -8.85 -10.10
N GLU A 8 5.37 -9.21 -9.18
CA GLU A 8 5.15 -9.06 -7.74
C GLU A 8 5.07 -7.59 -7.33
N LEU A 9 5.92 -6.73 -7.92
CA LEU A 9 5.82 -5.29 -7.72
C LEU A 9 4.46 -4.76 -8.22
N ALA A 10 4.01 -5.18 -9.41
CA ALA A 10 2.72 -4.75 -9.94
C ALA A 10 1.55 -5.21 -9.05
N GLU A 11 1.63 -6.39 -8.44
CA GLU A 11 0.64 -6.85 -7.46
C GLU A 11 0.66 -6.04 -6.16
N ALA A 12 1.85 -5.71 -5.65
CA ALA A 12 1.98 -4.86 -4.47
C ALA A 12 1.44 -3.44 -4.72
N LEU A 13 1.71 -2.85 -5.89
CA LEU A 13 1.15 -1.56 -6.29
C LEU A 13 -0.39 -1.61 -6.38
N ARG A 14 -0.99 -2.69 -6.92
CA ARG A 14 -2.46 -2.84 -6.93
C ARG A 14 -3.06 -2.90 -5.53
N ARG A 15 -2.38 -3.53 -4.57
CA ARG A 15 -2.82 -3.55 -3.17
C ARG A 15 -2.68 -2.18 -2.51
N ALA A 16 -1.58 -1.47 -2.79
CA ALA A 16 -1.35 -0.10 -2.35
C ALA A 16 -2.40 0.88 -2.89
N GLU A 17 -2.79 0.78 -4.17
CA GLU A 17 -3.89 1.55 -4.77
C GLU A 17 -5.21 1.31 -4.04
N ALA A 18 -5.57 0.05 -3.80
CA ALA A 18 -6.80 -0.30 -3.09
C ALA A 18 -6.79 0.20 -1.63
N ALA A 19 -5.64 0.19 -0.97
CA ALA A 19 -5.48 0.69 0.40
C ALA A 19 -5.48 2.23 0.47
N HIS A 20 -4.84 2.91 -0.48
CA HIS A 20 -4.86 4.38 -0.58
C HIS A 20 -6.27 4.90 -0.86
N GLY A 21 -7.02 4.22 -1.74
CA GLY A 21 -8.42 4.59 -2.00
C GLY A 21 -9.31 4.48 -0.76
N ARG A 22 -8.99 3.60 0.19
CA ARG A 22 -9.65 3.58 1.52
C ARG A 22 -9.15 4.72 2.40
N HIS A 23 -7.85 4.99 2.42
CA HIS A 23 -7.26 6.08 3.19
C HIS A 23 -7.86 7.44 2.81
N GLU A 24 -8.04 7.72 1.52
CA GLU A 24 -8.66 8.94 1.03
C GLU A 24 -10.15 9.05 1.41
N GLN A 25 -10.86 7.92 1.48
CA GLN A 25 -12.23 7.89 2.00
C GLN A 25 -12.29 8.23 3.49
N GLU A 26 -11.33 7.76 4.28
CA GLU A 26 -11.21 8.08 5.72
C GLU A 26 -10.80 9.54 5.95
N LEU A 27 -9.88 10.06 5.12
CA LEU A 27 -9.49 11.48 5.10
C LEU A 27 -10.66 12.40 4.66
N GLY A 28 -11.55 11.90 3.82
CA GLY A 28 -12.64 12.68 3.23
C GLY A 28 -12.18 13.65 2.13
N HIS A 29 -10.90 13.60 1.74
CA HIS A 29 -10.31 14.36 0.65
C HIS A 29 -9.10 13.61 0.07
N PRO A 30 -8.65 13.96 -1.15
CA PRO A 30 -7.44 13.38 -1.72
C PRO A 30 -6.23 13.65 -0.85
N ASP A 31 -5.37 12.66 -0.68
CA ASP A 31 -4.12 12.84 0.06
C ASP A 31 -3.14 13.68 -0.78
N ALA A 32 -2.71 14.82 -0.23
CA ALA A 32 -1.74 15.69 -0.88
C ALA A 32 -0.32 15.10 -0.83
N ASP A 33 -0.04 14.24 0.16
CA ASP A 33 1.23 13.52 0.32
C ASP A 33 1.11 12.06 -0.09
N TRP A 34 0.28 11.78 -1.11
CA TRP A 34 0.14 10.46 -1.71
C TRP A 34 1.48 9.74 -1.99
N PRO A 35 2.60 10.40 -2.40
CA PRO A 35 3.85 9.68 -2.64
C PRO A 35 4.49 9.17 -1.34
N GLY A 36 4.37 9.94 -0.26
CA GLY A 36 4.91 9.57 1.06
C GLY A 36 4.15 8.38 1.64
N TRP A 37 2.81 8.45 1.55
CA TRP A 37 1.95 7.34 1.95
C TRP A 37 2.28 6.05 1.18
N TYR A 38 2.41 6.15 -0.15
CA TYR A 38 2.75 4.99 -0.99
C TYR A 38 4.12 4.40 -0.64
N ALA A 39 5.11 5.26 -0.38
CA ALA A 39 6.45 4.81 0.00
C ALA A 39 6.43 4.03 1.32
N GLN A 40 5.70 4.52 2.33
CA GLN A 40 5.55 3.81 3.60
C GLN A 40 4.83 2.47 3.42
N TYR A 41 3.70 2.46 2.71
CA TYR A 41 2.95 1.23 2.44
C TYR A 41 3.83 0.16 1.76
N MET A 42 4.64 0.56 0.78
CA MET A 42 5.54 -0.37 0.08
C MET A 42 6.69 -0.89 0.95
N VAL A 43 7.08 -0.16 2.00
CA VAL A 43 8.03 -0.64 3.02
C VAL A 43 7.36 -1.63 3.95
N ASP A 44 6.16 -1.31 4.43
CA ASP A 44 5.37 -2.18 5.33
C ASP A 44 4.95 -3.49 4.65
N GLU A 45 4.68 -3.44 3.36
CA GLU A 45 4.38 -4.62 2.55
C GLU A 45 5.59 -5.54 2.37
N GLN A 46 6.80 -4.97 2.23
CA GLN A 46 8.04 -5.74 2.12
C GLN A 46 8.47 -6.41 3.43
N THR A 47 8.01 -5.88 4.57
CA THR A 47 8.27 -6.41 5.91
C THR A 47 7.17 -7.35 6.40
N GLY A 48 6.07 -7.49 5.66
CA GLY A 48 4.95 -8.38 5.97
C GLY A 48 3.94 -7.82 6.98
N ASP A 49 4.00 -6.53 7.26
CA ASP A 49 3.16 -5.87 8.27
C ASP A 49 1.77 -5.50 7.69
N ALA A 50 1.71 -5.06 6.43
CA ALA A 50 0.48 -4.60 5.80
C ALA A 50 -0.55 -5.70 5.44
N GLY A 51 -0.15 -6.98 5.48
CA GLY A 51 -1.00 -8.12 5.09
C GLY A 51 -1.83 -8.77 6.22
N GLN A 52 -1.57 -8.44 7.49
CA GLN A 52 -2.18 -9.14 8.63
C GLN A 52 -3.44 -8.45 9.21
N ALA A 53 -3.74 -7.21 8.81
CA ALA A 53 -4.88 -6.45 9.32
C ALA A 53 -6.24 -6.73 8.61
N ALA A 54 -6.28 -7.64 7.62
CA ALA A 54 -7.50 -7.98 6.86
C ALA A 54 -7.90 -9.45 6.99
N SER A 55 -7.58 -10.10 8.10
CA SER A 55 -8.12 -11.41 8.48
C SER A 55 -8.57 -11.38 9.93
N GLY A 56 -9.78 -10.87 10.15
CA GLY A 56 -10.49 -10.83 11.43
C GLY A 56 -11.96 -10.59 11.20
#